data_AF-A0A3D5Y8P0-F1
#
_entry.id   AF-A0A3D5Y8P0-F1
#
_cell.length_a   1.000
_cell.length_b   1.000
_cell.length_c   1.000
_cell.angle_alpha   90.00
_cell.angle_beta   90.00
_cell.angle_gamma   90.00
#
_symmetry.space_group_name_H-M   'P 1'
#
loop_
_entity.id
_entity.type
_entity.pdbx_description
1 polymer ?
#
loop_
_entity_poly.entity_id
_entity_poly.type
_entity_poly.pdbx_seq_one_letter_code
_entity_poly.pdbx_strand_id
1 'polypeptide(L)'
;MLEKTKKIWMDGKFVNWEDANVHILTHTLHYGLGVFEGIRCYKCEDGRSAVFRLQEHTDRLFESAHIMQVQIPYSREDINKAIIETLKVNDLKEGYIRPLVYLSAGSMGIYPKDNPVKVAIAVWSWGAYLGEKAIKEGIRVKISSFTRHHVNVGMTKAKVVGNYVNSILAKREVIAMGYDEALLLDTDGYISEGSGENIFMVKDGLLKTTPLTSVLRGITRDSVIRIA
;
A
#
# COMPACT_ATOMS: atom_id res chain seq x y z
N MET A 1 -4.81 3.73 -17.99
CA MET A 1 -3.38 3.29 -17.91
C MET A 1 -2.62 4.28 -17.05
N LEU A 2 -1.53 3.86 -16.41
CA LEU A 2 -0.70 4.72 -15.57
C LEU A 2 -0.01 5.79 -16.44
N GLU A 3 -0.25 7.07 -16.14
CA GLU A 3 0.44 8.17 -16.82
C GLU A 3 1.87 8.27 -16.30
N LYS A 4 2.84 8.44 -17.22
CA LYS A 4 4.25 8.54 -16.87
C LYS A 4 4.52 9.88 -16.21
N THR A 5 5.24 9.89 -15.10
CA THR A 5 5.79 11.11 -14.51
C THR A 5 7.21 11.36 -15.00
N LYS A 6 7.78 12.54 -14.70
CA LYS A 6 9.10 12.94 -15.19
C LYS A 6 10.22 12.16 -14.48
N LYS A 7 10.12 12.00 -13.16
CA LYS A 7 11.19 11.47 -12.31
C LYS A 7 10.66 10.50 -11.25
N ILE A 8 11.47 9.51 -10.93
CA ILE A 8 11.29 8.61 -9.79
C ILE A 8 12.51 8.79 -8.88
N TRP A 9 12.28 8.86 -7.56
CA TRP A 9 13.38 8.83 -6.61
C TRP A 9 13.78 7.37 -6.39
N MET A 10 15.05 7.03 -6.60
CA MET A 10 15.61 5.69 -6.37
C MET A 10 16.97 5.82 -5.70
N ASP A 11 17.10 5.22 -4.51
CA ASP A 11 18.35 5.14 -3.76
C ASP A 11 19.09 6.48 -3.62
N GLY A 12 18.39 7.54 -3.23
CA GLY A 12 18.98 8.86 -2.97
C GLY A 12 19.13 9.77 -4.19
N LYS A 13 18.70 9.34 -5.38
CA LYS A 13 18.77 10.15 -6.61
C LYS A 13 17.47 10.12 -7.40
N PHE A 14 17.23 11.18 -8.18
CA PHE A 14 16.16 11.20 -9.17
C PHE A 14 16.63 10.61 -10.49
N VAL A 15 15.94 9.58 -10.95
CA VAL A 15 16.12 8.98 -12.29
C VAL A 15 14.93 9.34 -13.17
N ASN A 16 15.09 9.29 -14.50
CA ASN A 16 13.92 9.40 -15.38
C ASN A 16 13.02 8.19 -15.17
N TRP A 17 11.73 8.34 -15.49
CA TRP A 17 10.77 7.24 -15.39
C TRP A 17 11.23 5.96 -16.10
N GLU A 18 11.73 6.08 -17.33
CA GLU A 18 12.21 4.94 -18.13
C GLU A 18 13.47 4.29 -17.56
N ASP A 19 14.24 5.01 -16.74
CA ASP A 19 15.49 4.53 -16.15
C ASP A 19 15.24 3.83 -14.81
N ALA A 20 14.01 3.85 -14.29
CA ALA A 20 13.63 3.26 -13.02
C ALA A 20 13.45 1.74 -13.12
N ASN A 21 14.51 1.04 -13.51
CA ASN A 21 14.52 -0.39 -13.76
C ASN A 21 15.24 -1.16 -12.65
N VAL A 22 14.92 -2.46 -12.55
CA VAL A 22 15.63 -3.44 -11.72
C VAL A 22 16.00 -4.65 -12.56
N HIS A 23 17.06 -5.37 -12.19
CA HIS A 23 17.42 -6.60 -12.88
C HIS A 23 16.32 -7.66 -12.67
N ILE A 24 16.06 -8.52 -13.65
CA ILE A 24 15.05 -9.59 -13.56
C ILE A 24 15.32 -10.57 -12.41
N LEU A 25 16.57 -10.65 -11.94
CA LEU A 25 17.00 -11.46 -10.79
C LEU A 25 16.93 -10.70 -9.45
N THR A 26 16.07 -9.68 -9.34
CA THR A 26 15.79 -8.98 -8.09
C THR A 26 15.11 -9.91 -7.11
N HIS A 27 15.65 -10.10 -5.90
CA HIS A 27 15.18 -11.12 -4.95
C HIS A 27 13.70 -10.95 -4.59
N THR A 28 13.26 -9.73 -4.29
CA THR A 28 11.84 -9.43 -4.00
C THR A 28 10.89 -9.79 -5.15
N LEU A 29 11.35 -9.72 -6.41
CA LEU A 29 10.52 -10.06 -7.57
C LEU A 29 10.19 -11.56 -7.62
N HIS A 30 11.07 -12.40 -7.08
CA HIS A 30 10.92 -13.86 -7.05
C HIS A 30 10.32 -14.38 -5.75
N TYR A 31 10.65 -13.73 -4.62
CA TYR A 31 10.34 -14.25 -3.29
C TYR A 31 9.40 -13.36 -2.47
N GLY A 32 8.97 -12.20 -2.99
CA GLY A 32 7.94 -11.36 -2.40
C GLY A 32 8.33 -10.61 -1.11
N LEU A 33 9.55 -10.79 -0.61
CA LEU A 33 10.07 -10.09 0.56
C LEU A 33 10.41 -8.63 0.20
N GLY A 34 9.47 -7.74 0.45
CA GLY A 34 9.61 -6.29 0.29
C GLY A 34 8.41 -5.61 0.97
N VAL A 35 8.53 -4.33 1.28
CA VAL A 35 7.45 -3.58 1.95
C VAL A 35 7.17 -2.29 1.21
N PHE A 36 5.94 -1.80 1.27
CA PHE A 36 5.55 -0.61 0.54
C PHE A 36 4.50 0.21 1.29
N GLU A 37 4.29 1.43 0.83
CA GLU A 37 3.22 2.28 1.31
C GLU A 37 2.29 2.79 0.20
N GLY A 38 1.11 3.24 0.63
CA GLY A 38 0.15 3.87 -0.24
C GLY A 38 -0.32 5.17 0.40
N ILE A 39 0.14 6.30 -0.14
CA ILE A 39 -0.05 7.62 0.45
C ILE A 39 -0.72 8.52 -0.57
N ARG A 40 -1.55 9.47 -0.13
CA ARG A 40 -2.17 10.45 -1.01
C ARG A 40 -1.72 11.88 -0.70
N CYS A 41 -1.49 12.63 -1.76
CA CYS A 41 -1.35 14.06 -1.75
C CYS A 41 -2.65 14.68 -2.27
N TYR A 42 -3.16 15.69 -1.57
CA TYR A 42 -4.39 16.38 -1.91
C TYR A 42 -4.11 17.85 -2.17
N LYS A 43 -4.85 18.43 -3.12
CA LYS A 43 -4.95 19.88 -3.25
C LYS A 43 -5.88 20.43 -2.17
N CYS A 44 -5.39 21.39 -1.40
CA CYS A 44 -6.14 22.08 -0.36
C CYS A 44 -6.98 23.23 -0.95
N GLU A 45 -7.97 23.68 -0.19
CA GLU A 45 -8.83 24.82 -0.57
C GLU A 45 -8.05 26.12 -0.81
N ASP A 46 -6.95 26.32 -0.05
CA ASP A 46 -6.05 27.46 -0.18
C ASP A 46 -5.07 27.36 -1.36
N GLY A 47 -5.22 26.34 -2.22
CA GLY A 47 -4.41 26.12 -3.41
C GLY A 47 -3.06 25.43 -3.15
N ARG A 48 -2.69 25.15 -1.89
CA ARG A 48 -1.50 24.35 -1.56
C ARG A 48 -1.76 22.86 -1.79
N SER A 49 -0.69 22.08 -1.70
CA SER A 49 -0.74 20.61 -1.72
C SER A 49 -0.30 20.07 -0.37
N ALA A 50 -0.99 19.07 0.16
CA ALA A 50 -0.67 18.43 1.43
C ALA A 50 -0.69 16.90 1.31
N VAL A 51 0.35 16.26 1.86
CA VAL A 51 0.41 14.82 1.99
C VAL A 51 -0.30 14.40 3.28
N PHE A 52 -1.36 13.62 3.16
CA PHE A 52 -2.17 13.23 4.31
C PHE A 52 -1.44 12.20 5.17
N ARG A 53 -1.23 12.52 6.46
CA ARG A 53 -0.62 11.64 7.48
C ARG A 53 0.71 11.03 7.06
N LEU A 54 1.57 11.85 6.43
CA LEU A 54 2.87 11.44 5.89
C LEU A 54 3.71 10.69 6.95
N GLN A 55 3.81 11.26 8.15
CA GLN A 55 4.63 10.67 9.21
C GLN A 55 4.13 9.29 9.60
N GLU A 56 2.83 9.10 9.81
CA GLU A 56 2.27 7.79 10.18
C GLU A 56 2.43 6.74 9.07
N HIS A 57 2.34 7.15 7.80
CA HIS A 57 2.64 6.26 6.69
C HIS A 57 4.11 5.85 6.67
N THR A 58 5.03 6.80 6.85
CA THR A 58 6.47 6.51 6.91
C THR A 58 6.80 5.64 8.12
N ASP A 59 6.21 5.89 9.28
CA ASP A 59 6.40 5.05 10.46
C ASP A 59 5.97 3.60 10.19
N ARG A 60 4.80 3.40 9.57
CA ARG A 60 4.33 2.05 9.22
C ARG A 60 5.19 1.38 8.15
N LEU A 61 5.80 2.13 7.23
CA LEU A 61 6.78 1.59 6.27
C LEU A 61 7.99 1.00 7.01
N PHE A 62 8.54 1.73 7.97
CA PHE A 62 9.67 1.28 8.80
C PHE A 62 9.29 0.15 9.75
N GLU A 63 8.08 0.19 10.35
CA GLU A 63 7.55 -0.92 11.15
C GLU A 63 7.38 -2.19 10.31
N SER A 64 6.85 -2.07 9.10
CA SER A 64 6.74 -3.19 8.16
C SER A 64 8.11 -3.77 7.84
N ALA A 65 9.10 -2.91 7.54
CA ALA A 65 10.46 -3.35 7.28
C ALA A 65 11.07 -4.05 8.50
N HIS A 66 10.87 -3.51 9.71
CA HIS A 66 11.33 -4.10 10.95
C HIS A 66 10.74 -5.49 11.20
N ILE A 67 9.42 -5.66 11.04
CA ILE A 67 8.74 -6.97 11.15
C ILE A 67 9.34 -7.98 10.16
N MET A 68 9.71 -7.52 8.97
CA MET A 68 10.31 -8.34 7.92
C MET A 68 11.83 -8.47 8.03
N GLN A 69 12.45 -7.97 9.11
CA GLN A 69 13.89 -7.96 9.34
C GLN A 69 14.69 -7.30 8.20
N VAL A 70 14.11 -6.27 7.58
CA VAL A 70 14.73 -5.47 6.52
C VAL A 70 15.19 -4.13 7.10
N GLN A 71 16.49 -3.84 7.02
CA GLN A 71 17.03 -2.55 7.42
C GLN A 71 16.98 -1.56 6.26
N ILE A 72 16.14 -0.53 6.39
CA ILE A 72 16.09 0.58 5.41
C ILE A 72 17.36 1.43 5.56
N PRO A 73 18.13 1.68 4.49
CA PRO A 73 19.39 2.44 4.55
C PRO A 73 19.18 3.97 4.56
N TYR A 74 18.06 4.43 5.10
CA TYR A 74 17.65 5.84 5.18
C TYR A 74 16.93 6.09 6.50
N SER A 75 16.98 7.32 7.01
CA SER A 75 16.13 7.70 8.14
C SER A 75 14.69 7.93 7.69
N ARG A 76 13.74 7.92 8.64
CA ARG A 76 12.34 8.32 8.38
C ARG A 76 12.25 9.72 7.78
N GLU A 77 13.10 10.63 8.26
CA GLU A 77 13.15 12.01 7.79
C GLU A 77 13.64 12.09 6.34
N ASP A 78 14.63 11.28 5.96
CA ASP A 78 15.08 11.20 4.57
C ASP A 78 13.96 10.70 3.64
N ILE A 79 13.19 9.69 4.07
CA ILE A 79 12.06 9.17 3.30
C ILE A 79 10.93 10.20 3.18
N ASN A 80 10.60 10.91 4.26
CA ASN A 80 9.63 12.01 4.22
C ASN A 80 10.04 13.10 3.23
N LYS A 81 11.31 13.55 3.29
CA LYS A 81 11.86 14.53 2.35
C LYS A 81 11.79 14.02 0.92
N ALA A 82 12.24 12.80 0.66
CA ALA A 82 12.23 12.21 -0.66
C ALA A 82 10.80 12.10 -1.24
N ILE A 83 9.80 11.77 -0.43
CA ILE A 83 8.38 11.78 -0.85
C ILE A 83 7.94 13.18 -1.30
N ILE A 84 8.21 14.20 -0.50
CA ILE A 84 7.83 15.59 -0.80
C ILE A 84 8.56 16.09 -2.05
N GLU A 85 9.86 15.83 -2.16
CA GLU A 85 10.67 16.23 -3.31
C GLU A 85 10.22 15.52 -4.59
N THR A 86 9.83 14.24 -4.51
CA THR A 86 9.32 13.49 -5.67
C THR A 86 8.02 14.11 -6.21
N LEU A 87 7.11 14.56 -5.33
CA LEU A 87 5.93 15.31 -5.77
C LEU A 87 6.30 16.63 -6.46
N LYS A 88 7.22 17.40 -5.86
CA LYS A 88 7.66 18.71 -6.38
C LYS A 88 8.32 18.62 -7.74
N VAL A 89 9.27 17.70 -7.91
CA VAL A 89 10.02 17.52 -9.18
C VAL A 89 9.11 17.09 -10.33
N ASN A 90 7.98 16.44 -10.02
CA ASN A 90 6.98 16.04 -10.98
C ASN A 90 5.83 17.05 -11.15
N ASP A 91 5.90 18.21 -10.50
CA ASP A 91 4.86 19.24 -10.49
C ASP A 91 3.47 18.71 -10.07
N LEU A 92 3.43 17.63 -9.28
CA LEU A 92 2.20 16.91 -8.96
C LEU A 92 1.49 17.54 -7.75
N LYS A 93 0.41 18.29 -8.01
CA LYS A 93 -0.37 19.00 -6.99
C LYS A 93 -1.29 18.10 -6.17
N GLU A 94 -1.69 16.97 -6.73
CA GLU A 94 -2.50 15.94 -6.08
C GLU A 94 -2.22 14.60 -6.74
N GLY A 95 -2.35 13.52 -6.00
CA GLY A 95 -2.14 12.19 -6.55
C GLY A 95 -1.77 11.15 -5.51
N TYR A 96 -1.19 10.06 -6.00
CA TYR A 96 -0.80 8.91 -5.21
C TYR A 96 0.72 8.79 -5.16
N ILE A 97 1.24 8.37 -4.00
CA ILE A 97 2.66 8.16 -3.74
C ILE A 97 2.85 6.71 -3.32
N ARG A 98 3.90 6.08 -3.87
CA ARG A 98 4.27 4.69 -3.62
C ARG A 98 5.74 4.59 -3.25
N PRO A 99 6.07 4.68 -1.96
CA PRO A 99 7.33 4.18 -1.45
C PRO A 99 7.35 2.66 -1.53
N LEU A 100 8.46 2.10 -2.00
CA LEU A 100 8.72 0.66 -2.10
C LEU A 100 10.14 0.37 -1.61
N VAL A 101 10.26 -0.51 -0.63
CA VAL A 101 11.52 -1.06 -0.12
C VAL A 101 11.61 -2.51 -0.57
N TYR A 102 12.72 -2.88 -1.21
CA TYR A 102 12.90 -4.20 -1.81
C TYR A 102 14.37 -4.65 -1.72
N LEU A 103 14.58 -5.96 -1.81
CA LEU A 103 15.88 -6.61 -1.89
C LEU A 103 16.26 -6.73 -3.37
N SER A 104 17.37 -6.07 -3.77
CA SER A 104 17.84 -6.11 -5.17
C SER A 104 18.48 -7.45 -5.54
N ALA A 105 19.02 -7.53 -6.75
CA ALA A 105 19.75 -8.70 -7.22
C ALA A 105 21.02 -8.97 -6.40
N GLY A 106 21.34 -10.25 -6.24
CA GLY A 106 22.48 -10.77 -5.48
C GLY A 106 22.38 -12.29 -5.34
N SER A 107 22.44 -12.82 -4.11
CA SER A 107 22.09 -14.21 -3.79
C SER A 107 20.66 -14.52 -4.20
N MET A 108 20.46 -15.61 -4.93
CA MET A 108 19.14 -16.12 -5.34
C MET A 108 18.64 -17.29 -4.49
N GLY A 109 19.35 -17.65 -3.41
CA GLY A 109 18.78 -18.55 -2.41
C GLY A 109 17.61 -17.90 -1.66
N ILE A 110 16.76 -18.71 -1.03
CA ILE A 110 15.69 -18.21 -0.14
C ILE A 110 16.28 -17.29 0.93
N TYR A 111 17.45 -17.66 1.48
CA TYR A 111 18.22 -16.77 2.35
C TYR A 111 18.95 -15.70 1.51
N PRO A 112 18.57 -14.42 1.61
CA PRO A 112 19.10 -13.37 0.75
C PRO A 112 20.54 -12.94 1.10
N LYS A 113 21.10 -13.40 2.23
CA LYS A 113 22.42 -12.96 2.72
C LYS A 113 22.48 -11.43 2.78
N ASP A 114 23.49 -10.84 2.15
CA ASP A 114 23.75 -9.39 2.11
C ASP A 114 23.20 -8.72 0.85
N ASN A 115 22.12 -9.26 0.27
CA ASN A 115 21.46 -8.61 -0.87
C ASN A 115 21.12 -7.15 -0.52
N PRO A 116 21.47 -6.17 -1.38
CA PRO A 116 21.24 -4.78 -1.06
C PRO A 116 19.76 -4.46 -0.86
N VAL A 117 19.44 -3.77 0.23
CA VAL A 117 18.12 -3.17 0.44
C VAL A 117 18.06 -1.86 -0.34
N LYS A 118 17.08 -1.75 -1.23
CA LYS A 118 16.87 -0.60 -2.11
C LYS A 118 15.53 0.05 -1.84
N VAL A 119 15.42 1.34 -2.15
CA VAL A 119 14.21 2.13 -1.93
C VAL A 119 13.89 2.95 -3.17
N ALA A 120 12.64 2.86 -3.61
CA ALA A 120 12.09 3.67 -4.70
C ALA A 120 10.84 4.41 -4.23
N ILE A 121 10.65 5.65 -4.68
CA ILE A 121 9.43 6.43 -4.46
C ILE A 121 8.95 6.92 -5.82
N ALA A 122 7.78 6.42 -6.22
CA ALA A 122 7.08 6.86 -7.41
C ALA A 122 5.81 7.64 -7.02
N VAL A 123 5.42 8.58 -7.87
CA VAL A 123 4.19 9.37 -7.74
C VAL A 123 3.46 9.40 -9.07
N TRP A 124 2.14 9.54 -9.05
CA TRP A 124 1.32 9.71 -10.26
C TRP A 124 -0.09 10.21 -9.92
N SER A 125 -0.78 10.76 -10.93
CA SER A 125 -2.18 11.16 -10.82
C SER A 125 -3.08 9.94 -10.59
N TRP A 126 -3.87 9.95 -9.53
CA TRP A 126 -4.84 8.88 -9.24
C TRP A 126 -6.17 9.48 -8.77
N GLY A 127 -7.23 9.26 -9.56
CA GLY A 127 -8.61 9.65 -9.22
C GLY A 127 -9.24 8.81 -8.08
N ALA A 128 -10.56 8.71 -8.03
CA ALA A 128 -11.23 7.83 -7.07
C ALA A 128 -10.97 6.35 -7.39
N TYR A 129 -10.46 5.57 -6.43
CA TYR A 129 -10.11 4.15 -6.64
C TYR A 129 -11.31 3.29 -7.10
N LEU A 130 -12.49 3.52 -6.54
CA LEU A 130 -13.74 2.86 -6.94
C LEU A 130 -14.57 3.68 -7.94
N GLY A 131 -14.06 4.84 -8.38
CA GLY A 131 -14.77 5.79 -9.25
C GLY A 131 -15.68 6.77 -8.48
N GLU A 132 -16.04 7.88 -9.12
CA GLU A 132 -16.89 8.91 -8.49
C GLU A 132 -18.32 8.43 -8.26
N LYS A 133 -18.84 7.58 -9.15
CA LYS A 133 -20.16 6.97 -9.01
C LYS A 133 -20.25 6.12 -7.74
N ALA A 134 -19.21 5.34 -7.45
CA ALA A 134 -19.12 4.51 -6.24
C ALA A 134 -19.15 5.34 -4.95
N ILE A 135 -18.58 6.55 -4.95
CA ILE A 135 -18.61 7.43 -3.79
C ILE A 135 -20.04 7.91 -3.49
N LYS A 136 -20.85 8.13 -4.54
CA LYS A 136 -22.22 8.64 -4.41
C LYS A 136 -23.27 7.54 -4.19
N GLU A 137 -23.14 6.43 -4.90
CA GLU A 137 -24.16 5.37 -4.96
C GLU A 137 -23.78 4.11 -4.17
N GLY A 138 -22.54 4.03 -3.67
CA GLY A 138 -22.00 2.81 -3.09
C GLY A 138 -21.50 1.82 -4.15
N ILE A 139 -21.01 0.68 -3.67
CA ILE A 139 -20.47 -0.40 -4.51
C ILE A 139 -21.14 -1.74 -4.19
N ARG A 140 -21.09 -2.66 -5.15
CA ARG A 140 -21.51 -4.05 -5.00
C ARG A 140 -20.32 -4.88 -4.55
N VAL A 141 -20.38 -5.40 -3.34
CA VAL A 141 -19.33 -6.22 -2.74
C VAL A 141 -19.73 -7.69 -2.74
N LYS A 142 -18.77 -8.59 -2.96
CA LYS A 142 -18.97 -10.05 -2.86
C LYS A 142 -17.98 -10.66 -1.87
N ILE A 143 -18.49 -11.54 -1.01
CA ILE A 143 -17.63 -12.38 -0.17
C ILE A 143 -16.84 -13.31 -1.09
N SER A 144 -15.51 -13.19 -1.04
CA SER A 144 -14.58 -14.02 -1.82
C SER A 144 -14.54 -15.45 -1.29
N SER A 145 -14.25 -16.42 -2.16
CA SER A 145 -13.94 -17.79 -1.73
C SER A 145 -12.54 -17.93 -1.14
N PHE A 146 -11.65 -16.94 -1.36
CA PHE A 146 -10.31 -16.93 -0.79
C PHE A 146 -10.33 -16.38 0.65
N THR A 147 -9.79 -17.16 1.57
CA THR A 147 -9.61 -16.77 2.98
C THR A 147 -8.49 -15.72 3.12
N ARG A 148 -8.67 -14.77 4.04
CA ARG A 148 -7.65 -13.78 4.42
C ARG A 148 -6.47 -14.46 5.14
N HIS A 149 -5.33 -13.78 5.16
CA HIS A 149 -4.11 -14.24 5.83
C HIS A 149 -4.35 -14.66 7.29
N HIS A 150 -3.91 -15.87 7.62
CA HIS A 150 -3.75 -16.28 9.00
C HIS A 150 -2.59 -15.48 9.64
N VAL A 151 -2.79 -15.01 10.87
CA VAL A 151 -1.87 -14.07 11.57
C VAL A 151 -0.48 -14.63 11.86
N ASN A 152 -0.34 -15.96 11.85
CA ASN A 152 0.94 -16.65 12.03
C ASN A 152 1.52 -17.24 10.72
N VAL A 153 0.92 -16.93 9.57
CA VAL A 153 1.43 -17.31 8.23
C VAL A 153 1.89 -16.07 7.49
N GLY A 154 1.01 -15.08 7.36
CA GLY A 154 1.35 -13.75 6.87
C GLY A 154 1.54 -12.80 8.05
N MET A 155 2.57 -11.95 7.98
CA MET A 155 2.76 -10.89 8.96
C MET A 155 1.73 -9.76 8.72
N THR A 156 0.51 -9.91 9.22
CA THR A 156 -0.67 -9.08 8.85
C THR A 156 -0.56 -7.61 9.26
N LYS A 157 0.41 -7.26 10.12
CA LYS A 157 0.70 -5.86 10.49
C LYS A 157 1.71 -5.19 9.58
N ALA A 158 2.45 -5.96 8.79
CA ALA A 158 3.37 -5.45 7.79
C ALA A 158 2.69 -5.37 6.41
N LYS A 159 2.93 -4.27 5.71
CA LYS A 159 2.44 -4.09 4.33
C LYS A 159 3.44 -4.67 3.33
N VAL A 160 3.45 -6.00 3.24
CA VAL A 160 4.42 -6.80 2.47
C VAL A 160 3.96 -7.00 1.03
N VAL A 161 4.87 -6.93 0.07
CA VAL A 161 4.61 -7.18 -1.37
C VAL A 161 3.95 -8.54 -1.61
N GLY A 162 4.53 -9.63 -1.08
CA GLY A 162 4.00 -10.99 -1.26
C GLY A 162 2.59 -11.22 -0.71
N ASN A 163 2.16 -10.45 0.31
CA ASN A 163 0.82 -10.57 0.88
C ASN A 163 -0.29 -10.22 -0.13
N TYR A 164 0.01 -9.46 -1.17
CA TYR A 164 -0.99 -8.99 -2.13
C TYR A 164 -1.36 -10.04 -3.18
N VAL A 165 -0.69 -11.20 -3.25
CA VAL A 165 -1.16 -12.33 -4.09
C VAL A 165 -2.58 -12.73 -3.68
N ASN A 166 -2.83 -12.87 -2.38
CA ASN A 166 -4.16 -13.16 -1.83
C ASN A 166 -5.20 -12.11 -2.22
N SER A 167 -4.89 -10.82 -2.01
CA SER A 167 -5.76 -9.71 -2.38
C SER A 167 -6.08 -9.68 -3.88
N ILE A 168 -5.08 -9.93 -4.73
CA ILE A 168 -5.25 -9.96 -6.19
C ILE A 168 -6.17 -11.12 -6.60
N LEU A 169 -6.00 -12.32 -6.03
CA LEU A 169 -6.85 -13.46 -6.34
C LEU A 169 -8.31 -13.20 -5.95
N ALA A 170 -8.55 -12.69 -4.74
CA ALA A 170 -9.89 -12.32 -4.28
C ALA A 170 -10.53 -11.24 -5.16
N LYS A 171 -9.79 -10.18 -5.51
CA LYS A 171 -10.27 -9.13 -6.40
C LYS A 171 -10.61 -9.67 -7.79
N ARG A 172 -9.73 -10.49 -8.38
CA ARG A 172 -9.94 -11.07 -9.72
C ARG A 172 -11.19 -11.94 -9.77
N GLU A 173 -11.42 -12.76 -8.74
CA GLU A 173 -12.61 -13.61 -8.62
C GLU A 173 -13.90 -12.79 -8.73
N VAL A 174 -14.05 -11.77 -7.88
CA VAL A 174 -15.33 -11.04 -7.78
C VAL A 174 -15.57 -10.11 -8.96
N ILE A 175 -14.51 -9.54 -9.54
CA ILE A 175 -14.60 -8.75 -10.78
C ILE A 175 -15.10 -9.63 -11.93
N ALA A 176 -14.60 -10.87 -12.05
CA ALA A 176 -15.07 -11.82 -13.06
C ALA A 176 -16.56 -12.20 -12.90
N MET A 177 -17.11 -12.04 -11.68
CA MET A 177 -18.53 -12.24 -11.38
C MET A 177 -19.38 -10.96 -11.50
N GLY A 178 -18.78 -9.83 -11.92
CA GLY A 178 -19.48 -8.56 -12.11
C GLY A 178 -19.77 -7.79 -10.81
N TYR A 179 -18.97 -8.00 -9.77
CA TYR A 179 -18.97 -7.17 -8.55
C TYR A 179 -17.82 -6.17 -8.58
N ASP A 180 -17.88 -5.15 -7.72
CA ASP A 180 -16.90 -4.06 -7.69
C ASP A 180 -15.72 -4.36 -6.76
N GLU A 181 -15.92 -5.03 -5.63
CA GLU A 181 -14.87 -5.31 -4.64
C GLU A 181 -15.11 -6.63 -3.87
N ALA A 182 -14.03 -7.23 -3.40
CA ALA A 182 -14.04 -8.46 -2.61
C ALA A 182 -14.07 -8.13 -1.12
N LEU A 183 -14.90 -8.86 -0.38
CA LEU A 183 -14.82 -8.93 1.08
C LEU A 183 -14.24 -10.29 1.47
N LEU A 184 -13.19 -10.30 2.28
CA LEU A 184 -12.54 -11.52 2.71
C LEU A 184 -12.94 -11.87 4.14
N LEU A 185 -13.10 -13.17 4.36
CA LEU A 185 -13.28 -13.74 5.70
C LEU A 185 -11.92 -14.19 6.26
N ASP A 186 -11.75 -14.15 7.57
CA ASP A 186 -10.62 -14.78 8.24
C ASP A 186 -10.77 -16.32 8.28
N THR A 187 -9.79 -17.00 8.89
CA THR A 187 -9.74 -18.46 8.97
C THR A 187 -10.85 -19.08 9.83
N ASP A 188 -11.54 -18.27 10.63
CA ASP A 188 -12.65 -18.69 11.49
C ASP A 188 -14.02 -18.35 10.85
N GLY A 189 -14.02 -17.74 9.67
CA GLY A 189 -15.22 -17.37 8.92
C GLY A 189 -15.82 -16.01 9.29
N TYR A 190 -15.14 -15.20 10.11
CA TYR A 190 -15.58 -13.84 10.41
C TYR A 190 -15.14 -12.87 9.32
N ILE A 191 -15.88 -11.76 9.17
CA ILE A 191 -15.47 -10.68 8.27
C ILE A 191 -14.11 -10.14 8.74
N SER A 192 -13.15 -10.08 7.82
CA SER A 192 -11.84 -9.50 8.07
C SER A 192 -11.74 -8.10 7.46
N GLU A 193 -11.53 -8.00 6.15
CA GLU A 193 -11.38 -6.73 5.42
C GLU A 193 -11.61 -6.95 3.91
N GLY A 194 -11.66 -5.86 3.15
CA GLY A 194 -11.65 -5.90 1.69
C GLY A 194 -10.29 -6.32 1.12
N SER A 195 -10.17 -6.42 -0.20
CA SER A 195 -8.89 -6.80 -0.83
C SER A 195 -7.79 -5.74 -0.59
N GLY A 196 -8.16 -4.47 -0.44
CA GLY A 196 -7.24 -3.37 -0.14
C GLY A 196 -7.72 -2.40 0.94
N GLU A 197 -8.87 -2.66 1.57
CA GLU A 197 -9.62 -1.70 2.39
C GLU A 197 -10.03 -2.31 3.73
N ASN A 198 -9.92 -1.57 4.84
CA ASN A 198 -10.65 -1.97 6.05
C ASN A 198 -12.15 -1.71 5.88
N ILE A 199 -12.99 -2.44 6.63
CA ILE A 199 -14.45 -2.33 6.55
C ILE A 199 -15.09 -1.75 7.81
N PHE A 200 -16.16 -1.00 7.62
CA PHE A 200 -17.04 -0.48 8.66
C PHE A 200 -18.49 -0.83 8.35
N MET A 201 -19.31 -0.92 9.38
CA MET A 201 -20.77 -1.09 9.31
C MET A 201 -21.42 -0.14 10.30
N VAL A 202 -22.53 0.48 9.92
CA VAL A 202 -23.39 1.23 10.85
C VAL A 202 -24.64 0.41 11.11
N LYS A 203 -24.95 0.18 12.40
CA LYS A 203 -26.19 -0.47 12.83
C LYS A 203 -26.73 0.25 14.06
N ASP A 204 -28.00 0.64 14.02
CA ASP A 204 -28.68 1.34 15.12
C ASP A 204 -27.94 2.60 15.58
N GLY A 205 -27.40 3.36 14.62
CA GLY A 205 -26.60 4.57 14.87
C GLY A 205 -25.18 4.31 15.38
N LEU A 206 -24.78 3.04 15.58
CA LEU A 206 -23.46 2.68 16.07
C LEU A 206 -22.53 2.27 14.93
N LEU A 207 -21.36 2.91 14.86
CA LEU A 207 -20.28 2.53 13.95
C LEU A 207 -19.51 1.32 14.51
N LYS A 208 -19.40 0.26 13.72
CA LYS A 208 -18.68 -0.98 14.03
C LYS A 208 -17.62 -1.24 12.96
N THR A 209 -16.51 -1.83 13.36
CA THR A 209 -15.44 -2.29 12.48
C THR A 209 -14.82 -3.56 13.07
N THR A 210 -14.06 -4.28 12.25
CA THR A 210 -13.40 -5.51 12.66
C THR A 210 -12.29 -5.23 13.69
N PRO A 211 -12.01 -6.18 14.59
CA PRO A 211 -10.87 -6.07 15.50
C PRO A 211 -9.55 -6.09 14.70
N LEU A 212 -8.48 -5.59 15.31
CA LEU A 212 -7.16 -5.53 14.68
C LEU A 212 -6.42 -6.89 14.67
N THR A 213 -7.12 -8.02 14.53
CA THR A 213 -6.54 -9.37 14.55
C THR A 213 -5.90 -9.73 13.20
N SER A 214 -6.68 -10.07 12.18
CA SER A 214 -6.23 -10.47 10.84
C SER A 214 -5.98 -9.31 9.89
N VAL A 215 -6.50 -8.12 10.21
CA VAL A 215 -6.49 -6.95 9.31
C VAL A 215 -5.22 -6.12 9.41
N LEU A 216 -4.91 -5.37 8.35
CA LEU A 216 -3.91 -4.31 8.43
C LEU A 216 -4.40 -3.18 9.32
N ARG A 217 -3.51 -2.56 10.13
CA ARG A 217 -3.80 -1.33 10.87
C ARG A 217 -3.88 -0.15 9.91
N GLY A 218 -5.02 0.02 9.24
CA GLY A 218 -5.21 1.09 8.26
C GLY A 218 -5.17 2.47 8.89
N ILE A 219 -4.39 3.38 8.29
CA ILE A 219 -4.31 4.78 8.69
C ILE A 219 -5.64 5.49 8.41
N THR A 220 -6.30 5.17 7.30
CA THR A 220 -7.66 5.67 7.01
C THR A 220 -8.68 5.14 8.02
N ARG A 221 -8.59 3.86 8.43
CA ARG A 221 -9.44 3.28 9.48
C ARG A 221 -9.28 4.05 10.80
N ASP A 222 -8.04 4.30 11.21
CA ASP A 222 -7.73 5.10 12.40
C ASP A 222 -8.31 6.53 12.29
N SER A 223 -8.15 7.19 11.14
CA SER A 223 -8.73 8.51 10.89
C SER A 223 -10.26 8.52 11.00
N VAL A 224 -10.95 7.54 10.42
CA VAL A 224 -12.42 7.44 10.50
C VAL A 224 -12.88 7.23 11.94
N ILE A 225 -12.21 6.37 12.71
CA ILE A 225 -12.54 6.15 14.12
C ILE A 225 -12.35 7.42 14.95
N ARG A 226 -11.34 8.25 14.64
CA ARG A 226 -11.10 9.50 15.37
C ARG A 226 -12.11 10.60 15.02
N ILE A 227 -12.71 10.55 13.84
CA ILE A 227 -13.74 11.50 13.39
C ILE A 227 -15.13 11.13 13.97
N ALA A 228 -15.42 9.83 14.07
CA ALA A 228 -16.69 9.29 14.55
C ALA A 228 -16.91 9.50 16.05
#